data_AF-A0A442S3U3-F1
#
_entry.id   AF-A0A442S3U3-F1
#
_cell.length_a   1.000
_cell.length_b   1.000
_cell.length_c   1.000
_cell.angle_alpha   90.00
_cell.angle_beta   90.00
_cell.angle_gamma   90.00
#
_symmetry.space_group_name_H-M   'P 1'
#
loop_
_entity.id
_entity.type
_entity.pdbx_description
1 polymer ?
#
loop_
_entity_poly.entity_id
_entity_poly.type
_entity_poly.pdbx_seq_one_letter_code
_entity_poly.pdbx_strand_id
1 'polypeptide(L)'
;GSYFPSFLEPRRMAEKALIAVIQEAYVQGISTRSVDDLVKAMGMSGVSKSQVSRLCEEIDGKVKAFLDRPIEGDWPYLWIDATYLKVRRGGRIVSVAVIIAVGVNADGRREVLGMEVGTSEAEPIWTEFLRKLTRRGLRGVKLVVSDAHEGIKAAVTKVLCATWQRCRVHFMRNVLAHAGKSGRRVASAFIATA
;
A
#
# COMPACT_ATOMS: atom_id res chain seq x y z
N GLY A 1 7.31 -44.47 -9.40
CA GLY A 1 5.86 -44.57 -9.21
C GLY A 1 5.21 -43.33 -9.81
N SER A 2 4.08 -43.49 -10.51
CA SER A 2 3.36 -42.41 -11.22
C SER A 2 2.25 -41.74 -10.39
N TYR A 3 2.00 -42.21 -9.17
CA TYR A 3 1.00 -41.62 -8.28
C TYR A 3 1.65 -40.55 -7.39
N PHE A 4 1.18 -39.30 -7.52
CA PHE A 4 1.51 -38.19 -6.65
C PHE A 4 0.20 -37.60 -6.11
N PRO A 5 0.00 -37.52 -4.78
CA PRO A 5 -1.19 -36.91 -4.22
C PRO A 5 -1.27 -35.42 -4.61
N SER A 6 -2.46 -34.90 -4.91
CA SER A 6 -2.66 -33.51 -5.38
C SER A 6 -2.19 -32.43 -4.39
N PHE A 7 -2.05 -32.79 -3.11
CA PHE A 7 -1.57 -31.94 -2.02
C PHE A 7 -0.05 -31.96 -1.83
N LEU A 8 0.67 -32.90 -2.48
CA LEU A 8 2.14 -32.98 -2.47
C LEU A 8 2.69 -32.62 -3.84
N GLU A 9 3.64 -31.69 -3.89
CA GLU A 9 4.34 -31.36 -5.14
C GLU A 9 5.69 -32.09 -5.19
N PRO A 10 6.08 -32.65 -6.35
CA PRO A 10 7.37 -33.29 -6.51
C PRO A 10 8.50 -32.37 -6.05
N ARG A 11 9.37 -32.88 -5.17
CA ARG A 11 10.53 -32.17 -4.62
C ARG A 11 10.21 -30.96 -3.71
N ARG A 12 8.96 -30.80 -3.24
CA ARG A 12 8.62 -29.86 -2.15
C ARG A 12 8.46 -30.60 -0.83
N MET A 13 9.18 -30.14 0.19
CA MET A 13 9.21 -30.71 1.55
C MET A 13 8.08 -30.19 2.46
N ALA A 14 7.32 -29.19 2.00
CA ALA A 14 6.26 -28.53 2.76
C ALA A 14 4.91 -28.70 2.05
N GLU A 15 3.89 -29.06 2.82
CA GLU A 15 2.51 -29.15 2.36
C GLU A 15 1.97 -27.76 1.99
N LYS A 16 1.08 -27.68 0.97
CA LYS A 16 0.48 -26.43 0.51
C LYS A 16 -0.21 -25.63 1.62
N ALA A 17 -0.84 -26.32 2.58
CA ALA A 17 -1.49 -25.70 3.73
C ALA A 17 -0.51 -24.91 4.61
N LEU A 18 0.68 -25.47 4.87
CA LEU A 18 1.72 -24.80 5.65
C LEU A 18 2.23 -23.54 4.94
N ILE A 19 2.41 -23.62 3.62
CA ILE A 19 2.84 -22.47 2.81
C ILE A 19 1.82 -21.34 2.92
N ALA A 20 0.53 -21.65 2.83
CA ALA A 20 -0.54 -20.66 2.97
C ALA A 20 -0.53 -20.01 4.36
N VAL A 21 -0.32 -20.78 5.44
CA VAL A 21 -0.20 -20.24 6.81
C VAL A 21 1.01 -19.32 6.95
N ILE A 22 2.17 -19.70 6.39
CA ILE A 22 3.37 -18.88 6.40
C ILE A 22 3.16 -17.58 5.62
N GLN A 23 2.52 -17.65 4.45
CA GLN A 23 2.18 -16.49 3.62
C GLN A 23 1.20 -15.55 4.35
N GLU A 24 0.15 -16.10 4.96
CA GLU A 24 -0.82 -15.32 5.74
C GLU A 24 -0.15 -14.65 6.96
N ALA A 25 0.64 -15.39 7.73
CA ALA A 25 1.41 -14.84 8.84
C ALA A 25 2.30 -13.67 8.40
N TYR A 26 2.96 -13.80 7.24
CA TYR A 26 3.78 -12.74 6.67
C TYR A 26 2.95 -11.51 6.29
N VAL A 27 1.78 -11.69 5.66
CA VAL A 27 0.85 -10.62 5.30
C VAL A 27 0.30 -9.90 6.54
N GLN A 28 0.05 -10.63 7.62
CA GLN A 28 -0.36 -10.08 8.93
C GLN A 28 0.79 -9.36 9.67
N GLY A 29 1.99 -9.29 9.08
CA GLY A 29 3.13 -8.54 9.62
C GLY A 29 3.95 -9.33 10.65
N ILE A 30 3.77 -10.65 10.74
CA ILE A 30 4.59 -11.49 11.62
C ILE A 30 6.03 -11.52 11.08
N SER A 31 6.99 -11.22 11.96
CA SER A 31 8.40 -11.19 11.56
C SER A 31 8.86 -12.57 11.10
N THR A 32 9.80 -12.64 10.15
CA THR A 32 10.35 -13.92 9.66
C THR A 32 10.99 -14.78 10.77
N ARG A 33 11.37 -14.19 11.91
CA ARG A 33 11.80 -14.95 13.10
C ARG A 33 10.59 -15.55 13.84
N SER A 34 9.54 -14.76 14.04
CA SER A 34 8.32 -15.21 14.72
C SER A 34 7.54 -16.25 13.90
N VAL A 35 7.73 -16.27 12.56
CA VAL A 35 7.21 -17.34 11.70
C VAL A 35 7.90 -18.68 12.00
N ASP A 36 9.19 -18.69 12.35
CA ASP A 36 9.87 -19.92 12.76
C ASP A 36 9.26 -20.50 14.05
N ASP A 37 8.97 -19.63 15.03
CA ASP A 37 8.30 -20.01 16.27
C ASP A 37 6.89 -20.57 15.99
N LEU A 38 6.13 -19.96 15.08
CA LEU A 38 4.83 -20.45 14.64
C LEU A 38 4.92 -21.84 14.01
N VAL A 39 5.89 -22.07 13.12
CA VAL A 39 6.09 -23.36 12.47
C VAL A 39 6.49 -24.44 13.46
N LYS A 40 7.33 -24.11 14.45
CA LYS A 40 7.67 -25.03 15.55
C LYS A 40 6.47 -25.38 16.42
N ALA A 41 5.63 -24.39 16.74
CA ALA A 41 4.41 -24.60 17.52
C ALA A 41 3.39 -25.51 16.82
N MET A 42 3.42 -25.56 15.47
CA MET A 42 2.62 -26.50 14.67
C MET A 42 3.23 -27.92 14.58
N GLY A 43 4.29 -28.22 15.36
CA GLY A 43 4.89 -29.56 15.46
C GLY A 43 5.96 -29.86 14.42
N MET A 44 6.47 -28.84 13.71
CA MET A 44 7.52 -29.01 12.70
C MET A 44 8.90 -28.60 13.23
N SER A 45 9.97 -28.97 12.54
CA SER A 45 11.36 -28.65 12.93
C SER A 45 11.73 -27.15 12.82
N GLY A 46 10.83 -26.32 12.28
CA GLY A 46 11.05 -24.89 12.04
C GLY A 46 11.21 -24.52 10.57
N VAL A 47 11.35 -23.22 10.30
CA VAL A 47 11.56 -22.65 8.95
C VAL A 47 12.59 -21.53 8.98
N SER A 48 13.55 -21.55 8.06
CA SER A 48 14.56 -20.50 7.97
C SER A 48 13.99 -19.20 7.37
N LYS A 49 14.62 -18.06 7.67
CA LYS A 49 14.26 -16.77 7.04
C LYS A 49 14.29 -16.81 5.51
N SER A 50 15.27 -17.51 4.92
CA SER A 50 15.40 -17.64 3.47
C SER A 50 14.35 -18.58 2.88
N GLN A 51 13.87 -19.57 3.65
CA GLN A 51 12.69 -20.36 3.28
C GLN A 51 11.44 -19.50 3.29
N VAL A 52 11.18 -18.75 4.37
CA VAL A 52 10.01 -17.84 4.44
C VAL A 52 10.02 -16.84 3.28
N SER A 53 11.16 -16.21 3.01
CA SER A 53 11.29 -15.26 1.89
C SER A 53 10.92 -15.89 0.54
N ARG A 54 11.43 -17.09 0.25
CA ARG A 54 11.12 -17.80 -1.01
C ARG A 54 9.65 -18.21 -1.11
N LEU A 55 9.06 -18.65 0.01
CA LEU A 55 7.63 -19.00 0.04
C LEU A 55 6.74 -17.78 -0.20
N CYS A 56 7.20 -16.59 0.17
CA CYS A 56 6.48 -15.34 -0.06
C CYS A 56 6.74 -14.71 -1.44
N GLU A 57 7.69 -15.20 -2.25
CA GLU A 57 7.94 -14.67 -3.61
C GLU A 57 6.70 -14.77 -4.53
N GLU A 58 5.84 -15.78 -4.31
CA GLU A 58 4.57 -15.91 -5.03
C GLU A 58 3.61 -14.74 -4.74
N ILE A 59 3.74 -14.09 -3.58
CA ILE A 59 2.95 -12.90 -3.21
C ILE A 59 3.35 -11.71 -4.08
N ASP A 60 4.64 -11.54 -4.38
CA ASP A 60 5.13 -10.43 -5.22
C ASP A 60 4.49 -10.46 -6.61
N GLY A 61 4.33 -11.66 -7.19
CA GLY A 61 3.61 -11.86 -8.45
C GLY A 61 2.14 -11.42 -8.37
N LYS A 62 1.44 -11.77 -7.29
CA LYS A 62 0.05 -11.36 -7.05
C LYS A 62 -0.08 -9.85 -6.85
N VAL A 63 0.83 -9.24 -6.08
CA VAL A 63 0.88 -7.79 -5.86
C VAL A 63 1.12 -7.08 -7.19
N LYS A 64 2.08 -7.54 -7.99
CA LYS A 64 2.35 -6.96 -9.30
C LYS A 64 1.13 -7.07 -10.23
N ALA A 65 0.51 -8.23 -10.33
CA ALA A 65 -0.69 -8.42 -11.14
C ALA A 65 -1.83 -7.50 -10.67
N PHE A 66 -2.02 -7.34 -9.35
CA PHE A 66 -2.98 -6.42 -8.79
C PHE A 66 -2.66 -4.96 -9.13
N LEU A 67 -1.39 -4.54 -9.07
CA LEU A 67 -0.95 -3.17 -9.38
C LEU A 67 -0.89 -2.87 -10.87
N ASP A 68 -0.85 -3.87 -11.74
CA ASP A 68 -0.86 -3.72 -13.20
C ASP A 68 -2.26 -3.90 -13.81
N ARG A 69 -3.25 -4.39 -13.03
CA ARG A 69 -4.61 -4.65 -13.52
C ARG A 69 -5.25 -3.42 -14.19
N PRO A 70 -6.05 -3.59 -15.26
CA PRO A 70 -6.84 -2.49 -15.82
C PRO A 70 -7.73 -1.84 -14.76
N ILE A 71 -7.91 -0.52 -14.88
CA ILE A 71 -8.83 0.25 -14.05
C ILE A 71 -10.06 0.52 -14.91
N GLU A 72 -11.15 -0.18 -14.61
CA GLU A 72 -12.41 -0.09 -15.35
C GLU A 72 -13.43 0.77 -14.61
N GLY A 73 -14.36 1.37 -15.37
CA GLY A 73 -15.41 2.22 -14.84
C GLY A 73 -14.97 3.62 -14.41
N ASP A 74 -15.91 4.35 -13.81
CA ASP A 74 -15.71 5.72 -13.35
C ASP A 74 -15.27 5.80 -11.89
N TRP A 75 -14.26 6.63 -11.63
CA TRP A 75 -13.65 6.82 -10.32
C TRP A 75 -13.70 8.29 -9.89
N PRO A 76 -14.88 8.82 -9.49
CA PRO A 76 -15.06 10.24 -9.22
C PRO A 76 -14.20 10.80 -8.09
N TYR A 77 -13.76 9.97 -7.14
CA TYR A 77 -12.95 10.41 -6.01
C TYR A 77 -11.66 9.61 -5.90
N LEU A 78 -10.57 10.30 -5.58
CA LEU A 78 -9.25 9.71 -5.45
C LEU A 78 -8.55 10.25 -4.20
N TRP A 79 -8.25 9.37 -3.24
CA TRP A 79 -7.35 9.66 -2.14
C TRP A 79 -5.93 9.28 -2.51
N ILE A 80 -4.99 10.19 -2.29
CA ILE A 80 -3.58 9.94 -2.55
C ILE A 80 -2.78 10.37 -1.33
N ASP A 81 -1.86 9.50 -0.92
CA ASP A 81 -0.98 9.74 0.21
C ASP A 81 0.41 9.13 -0.02
N ALA A 82 1.39 9.59 0.76
CA ALA A 82 2.72 9.02 0.82
C ALA A 82 3.14 8.77 2.27
N THR A 83 3.77 7.62 2.51
CA THR A 83 4.39 7.31 3.80
C THR A 83 5.88 7.01 3.62
N TYR A 84 6.72 7.45 4.55
CA TYR A 84 8.15 7.17 4.49
C TYR A 84 8.50 5.89 5.21
N LEU A 85 9.17 4.99 4.50
CA LEU A 85 9.75 3.78 5.06
C LEU A 85 11.28 3.87 5.06
N LYS A 86 11.90 3.33 6.11
CA LYS A 86 13.35 3.15 6.18
C LYS A 86 13.70 1.81 5.54
N VAL A 87 14.49 1.86 4.47
CA VAL A 87 14.91 0.67 3.73
C VAL A 87 16.43 0.63 3.59
N ARG A 88 16.99 -0.57 3.50
CA ARG A 88 18.42 -0.75 3.26
C ARG A 88 18.69 -0.79 1.75
N ARG A 89 19.47 0.18 1.22
CA ARG A 89 19.90 0.24 -0.18
C ARG A 89 21.38 0.61 -0.26
N GLY A 90 22.16 -0.16 -1.02
CA GLY A 90 23.60 0.10 -1.21
C GLY A 90 24.37 0.17 0.12
N GLY A 91 24.09 -0.75 1.05
CA GLY A 91 24.76 -0.82 2.36
C GLY A 91 24.26 0.15 3.43
N ARG A 92 23.50 1.20 3.07
CA ARG A 92 22.98 2.24 3.99
C ARG A 92 21.47 2.20 4.17
N ILE A 93 20.98 2.76 5.27
CA ILE A 93 19.55 2.97 5.52
C ILE A 93 19.14 4.30 4.89
N VAL A 94 18.15 4.28 4.01
CA VAL A 94 17.60 5.47 3.34
C VAL A 94 16.10 5.56 3.57
N SER A 95 15.57 6.79 3.57
CA SER A 95 14.12 7.03 3.52
C SER A 95 13.63 6.89 2.08
N VAL A 96 12.57 6.13 1.87
CA VAL A 96 11.85 6.06 0.58
C VAL A 96 10.39 6.40 0.81
N ALA A 97 9.77 7.07 -0.16
CA ALA A 97 8.35 7.39 -0.13
C ALA A 97 7.57 6.22 -0.74
N VAL A 98 6.60 5.67 -0.02
CA VAL A 98 5.62 4.73 -0.54
C VAL A 98 4.35 5.50 -0.82
N ILE A 99 4.05 5.67 -2.09
CA ILE A 99 2.89 6.37 -2.62
C ILE A 99 1.75 5.37 -2.78
N ILE A 100 0.54 5.74 -2.35
CA ILE A 100 -0.66 4.91 -2.49
C ILE A 100 -1.81 5.77 -3.04
N ALA A 101 -2.56 5.21 -3.99
CA ALA A 101 -3.80 5.77 -4.49
C ALA A 101 -4.99 4.85 -4.15
N VAL A 102 -6.01 5.40 -3.51
CA VAL A 102 -7.28 4.73 -3.21
C VAL A 102 -8.39 5.47 -3.94
N GLY A 103 -9.05 4.80 -4.87
CA GLY A 103 -10.20 5.34 -5.60
C GLY A 103 -11.51 4.99 -4.91
N VAL A 104 -12.53 5.81 -5.15
CA VAL A 104 -13.94 5.45 -4.93
C VAL A 104 -14.66 5.44 -6.27
N ASN A 105 -15.27 4.31 -6.60
CA ASN A 105 -16.02 4.16 -7.84
C ASN A 105 -17.43 4.79 -7.72
N ALA A 106 -18.19 4.78 -8.81
CA ALA A 106 -19.56 5.33 -8.85
C ALA A 106 -20.53 4.66 -7.83
N ASP A 107 -20.28 3.41 -7.45
CA ASP A 107 -21.06 2.67 -6.46
C ASP A 107 -20.66 2.97 -5.01
N GLY A 108 -19.68 3.86 -4.79
CA GLY A 108 -19.15 4.17 -3.47
C GLY A 108 -18.15 3.15 -2.92
N ARG A 109 -17.71 2.17 -3.72
CA ARG A 109 -16.72 1.16 -3.31
C ARG A 109 -15.31 1.74 -3.36
N ARG A 110 -14.55 1.48 -2.28
CA ARG A 110 -13.14 1.90 -2.14
C ARG A 110 -12.21 0.79 -2.57
N GLU A 111 -11.24 1.12 -3.41
CA GLU A 111 -10.19 0.19 -3.81
C GLU A 111 -8.83 0.86 -3.93
N VAL A 112 -7.77 0.11 -3.60
CA VAL A 112 -6.40 0.52 -3.94
C VAL A 112 -6.23 0.41 -5.45
N LEU A 113 -6.03 1.55 -6.10
CA LEU A 113 -5.82 1.64 -7.54
C LEU A 113 -4.34 1.49 -7.91
N GLY A 114 -3.43 1.93 -7.05
CA GLY A 114 -2.00 1.76 -7.28
C GLY A 114 -1.15 2.08 -6.06
N MET A 115 0.09 1.59 -6.12
CA MET A 115 1.13 1.83 -5.14
C MET A 115 2.46 1.92 -5.88
N GLU A 116 3.33 2.84 -5.47
CA GLU A 116 4.69 2.94 -6.00
C GLU A 116 5.70 3.35 -4.92
N VAL A 117 6.92 2.84 -5.01
CA VAL A 117 8.03 3.25 -4.14
C VAL A 117 8.87 4.28 -4.87
N GLY A 118 8.70 5.55 -4.49
CA GLY A 118 9.45 6.69 -4.99
C GLY A 118 10.67 7.05 -4.13
N THR A 119 11.57 7.83 -4.69
CA THR A 119 12.74 8.39 -3.98
C THR A 119 12.40 9.65 -3.18
N SER A 120 11.31 10.33 -3.51
CA SER A 120 10.80 11.53 -2.83
C SER A 120 9.34 11.80 -3.22
N GLU A 121 8.77 12.91 -2.73
CA GLU A 121 7.45 13.43 -3.09
C GLU A 121 7.51 14.60 -4.10
N ALA A 122 8.55 14.63 -4.93
CA ALA A 122 8.68 15.66 -5.97
C ALA A 122 7.58 15.52 -7.04
N GLU A 123 7.16 16.65 -7.65
CA GLU A 123 6.14 16.68 -8.71
C GLU A 123 6.37 15.65 -9.83
N PRO A 124 7.60 15.41 -10.35
CA PRO A 124 7.79 14.44 -11.44
C PRO A 124 7.40 13.01 -11.03
N ILE A 125 7.63 12.63 -9.77
CA ILE A 125 7.30 11.30 -9.25
C ILE A 125 5.78 11.15 -9.18
N TRP A 126 5.08 12.16 -8.64
CA TRP A 126 3.62 12.20 -8.62
C TRP A 126 3.01 12.19 -10.01
N THR A 127 3.57 12.96 -10.93
CA THR A 127 3.12 13.06 -12.32
C THR A 127 3.22 11.69 -13.00
N GLU A 128 4.36 11.01 -12.85
CA GLU A 128 4.54 9.69 -13.47
C GLU A 128 3.62 8.64 -12.85
N PHE A 129 3.45 8.66 -11.52
CA PHE A 129 2.51 7.78 -10.83
C PHE A 129 1.07 7.97 -11.33
N LEU A 130 0.58 9.21 -11.42
CA LEU A 130 -0.75 9.52 -11.96
C LEU A 130 -0.87 9.13 -13.44
N ARG A 131 0.19 9.30 -14.22
CA ARG A 131 0.23 8.85 -15.63
C ARG A 131 0.14 7.33 -15.75
N LYS A 132 0.75 6.56 -14.84
CA LYS A 132 0.58 5.10 -14.81
C LYS A 132 -0.88 4.70 -14.57
N LEU A 133 -1.55 5.35 -13.61
CA LEU A 133 -2.97 5.09 -13.34
C LEU A 133 -3.85 5.42 -14.55
N THR A 134 -3.63 6.58 -15.18
CA THR A 134 -4.38 6.96 -16.39
C THR A 134 -4.07 6.02 -17.57
N ARG A 135 -2.83 5.58 -17.78
CA ARG A 135 -2.52 4.56 -18.80
C ARG A 135 -3.25 3.23 -18.55
N ARG A 136 -3.46 2.86 -17.28
CA ARG A 136 -4.22 1.66 -16.88
C ARG A 136 -5.74 1.80 -17.02
N GLY A 137 -6.26 2.99 -17.24
CA GLY A 137 -7.70 3.22 -17.48
C GLY A 137 -8.38 4.17 -16.49
N LEU A 138 -7.66 4.77 -15.52
CA LEU A 138 -8.28 5.72 -14.60
C LEU A 138 -8.85 6.94 -15.35
N ARG A 139 -10.18 7.11 -15.30
CA ARG A 139 -10.93 8.22 -15.93
C ARG A 139 -11.98 8.76 -14.96
N GLY A 140 -12.50 9.95 -15.27
CA GLY A 140 -13.65 10.54 -14.57
C GLY A 140 -13.37 11.07 -13.17
N VAL A 141 -12.10 11.25 -12.77
CA VAL A 141 -11.75 11.78 -11.45
C VAL A 141 -12.23 13.23 -11.33
N LYS A 142 -13.12 13.50 -10.38
CA LYS A 142 -13.68 14.83 -10.12
C LYS A 142 -12.98 15.51 -8.94
N LEU A 143 -12.64 14.75 -7.91
CA LEU A 143 -12.01 15.25 -6.70
C LEU A 143 -10.82 14.38 -6.29
N VAL A 144 -9.68 15.03 -6.07
CA VAL A 144 -8.50 14.42 -5.45
C VAL A 144 -8.33 14.95 -4.03
N VAL A 145 -8.14 14.04 -3.08
CA VAL A 145 -7.94 14.34 -1.66
C VAL A 145 -6.54 13.87 -1.25
N SER A 146 -5.68 14.80 -0.84
CA SER A 146 -4.32 14.50 -0.37
C SER A 146 -3.87 15.45 0.73
N ASP A 147 -2.70 15.26 1.34
CA ASP A 147 -2.09 16.34 2.12
C ASP A 147 -1.71 17.53 1.21
N ALA A 148 -1.43 18.70 1.80
CA ALA A 148 -1.13 19.95 1.15
C ALA A 148 0.28 20.03 0.56
N HIS A 149 0.81 18.92 0.04
CA HIS A 149 2.12 18.88 -0.61
C HIS A 149 2.02 19.47 -2.03
N GLU A 150 2.82 20.49 -2.33
CA GLU A 150 2.75 21.22 -3.61
C GLU A 150 2.99 20.33 -4.84
N GLY A 151 3.90 19.34 -4.71
CA GLY A 151 4.16 18.37 -5.78
C GLY A 151 2.92 17.56 -6.19
N ILE A 152 2.02 17.25 -5.25
CA ILE A 152 0.77 16.52 -5.54
C ILE A 152 -0.20 17.45 -6.27
N LYS A 153 -0.40 18.67 -5.76
CA LYS A 153 -1.32 19.64 -6.36
C LYS A 153 -0.96 19.92 -7.82
N ALA A 154 0.32 20.18 -8.09
CA ALA A 154 0.82 20.43 -9.44
C ALA A 154 0.58 19.21 -10.36
N ALA A 155 0.87 17.99 -9.89
CA ALA A 155 0.65 16.77 -10.66
C ALA A 155 -0.85 16.50 -10.95
N VAL A 156 -1.73 16.75 -9.98
CA VAL A 156 -3.19 16.58 -10.13
C VAL A 156 -3.72 17.53 -11.21
N THR A 157 -3.38 18.81 -11.15
CA THR A 157 -3.78 19.81 -12.15
C THR A 157 -3.32 19.41 -13.55
N LYS A 158 -2.09 18.88 -13.65
CA LYS A 158 -1.44 18.53 -14.92
C LYS A 158 -1.96 17.24 -15.56
N VAL A 159 -2.31 16.22 -14.76
CA VAL A 159 -2.62 14.87 -15.27
C VAL A 159 -4.11 14.56 -15.25
N LEU A 160 -4.81 14.96 -14.19
CA LEU A 160 -6.22 14.60 -13.98
C LEU A 160 -7.18 15.76 -14.26
N CYS A 161 -6.70 17.01 -14.19
CA CYS A 161 -7.52 18.22 -14.28
C CYS A 161 -8.73 18.20 -13.32
N ALA A 162 -8.55 17.54 -12.17
CA ALA A 162 -9.58 17.38 -11.14
C ALA A 162 -9.50 18.48 -10.09
N THR A 163 -10.60 18.73 -9.38
CA THR A 163 -10.58 19.58 -8.19
C THR A 163 -9.70 18.94 -7.12
N TRP A 164 -8.94 19.75 -6.39
CA TRP A 164 -8.14 19.29 -5.27
C TRP A 164 -8.71 19.78 -3.94
N GLN A 165 -8.74 18.90 -2.93
CA GLN A 165 -9.08 19.25 -1.56
C GLN A 165 -8.03 18.70 -0.60
N ARG A 166 -7.67 19.51 0.40
CA ARG A 166 -6.82 19.04 1.49
C ARG A 166 -7.53 17.96 2.30
N CYS A 167 -6.82 16.89 2.62
CA CYS A 167 -7.30 15.84 3.50
C CYS A 167 -7.55 16.40 4.91
N ARG A 168 -8.79 16.31 5.39
CA ARG A 168 -9.19 16.77 6.74
C ARG A 168 -8.45 16.01 7.85
N VAL A 169 -8.12 14.73 7.64
CA VAL A 169 -7.33 13.93 8.60
C VAL A 169 -5.91 14.49 8.75
N HIS A 170 -5.24 14.79 7.63
CA HIS A 170 -3.92 15.43 7.67
C HIS A 170 -3.98 16.83 8.25
N PHE A 171 -4.97 17.63 7.84
CA PHE A 171 -5.16 18.96 8.37
C PHE A 171 -5.37 18.95 9.89
N MET A 172 -6.23 18.07 10.39
CA MET A 172 -6.45 17.84 11.81
C MET A 172 -5.14 17.53 12.55
N ARG A 173 -4.37 16.55 12.05
CA ARG A 173 -3.08 16.16 12.64
C ARG A 173 -2.12 17.36 12.72
N ASN A 174 -2.04 18.14 11.64
CA ASN A 174 -1.18 19.32 11.56
C ASN A 174 -1.60 20.40 12.56
N VAL A 175 -2.89 20.67 12.71
CA VAL A 175 -3.40 21.64 13.69
C VAL A 175 -3.16 21.16 15.12
N LEU A 176 -3.46 19.89 15.42
CA LEU A 176 -3.30 19.31 16.76
C LEU A 176 -1.84 19.23 17.22
N ALA A 177 -0.88 19.14 16.29
CA ALA A 177 0.54 19.21 16.59
C ALA A 177 0.96 20.58 17.17
N HIS A 178 0.26 21.66 16.80
CA HIS A 178 0.54 23.02 17.26
C HIS A 178 -0.40 23.47 18.40
N ALA A 179 -1.53 22.79 18.59
CA ALA A 179 -2.47 23.10 19.65
C ALA A 179 -2.00 22.56 21.02
N GLY A 180 -2.01 23.44 22.03
CA GLY A 180 -1.87 23.05 23.43
C GLY A 180 -2.99 22.10 23.89
N LYS A 181 -2.75 21.32 24.96
CA LYS A 181 -3.66 20.25 25.42
C LYS A 181 -5.12 20.71 25.56
N SER A 182 -5.35 21.92 26.09
CA SER A 182 -6.69 22.50 26.28
C SER A 182 -7.39 22.88 24.97
N GLY A 183 -6.64 23.33 23.96
CA GLY A 183 -7.19 23.78 22.67
C GLY A 183 -7.52 22.64 21.70
N ARG A 184 -6.96 21.44 21.90
CA ARG A 184 -7.14 20.30 20.98
C ARG A 184 -8.60 19.91 20.78
N ARG A 185 -9.41 19.90 21.83
CA ARG A 185 -10.83 19.52 21.74
C ARG A 185 -11.63 20.51 20.87
N VAL A 186 -11.38 21.80 21.04
CA VAL A 186 -12.05 22.87 20.27
C VAL A 186 -11.62 22.82 18.80
N ALA A 187 -10.31 22.70 18.55
CA ALA A 187 -9.78 22.57 17.19
C ALA A 187 -10.36 21.36 16.46
N SER A 188 -10.45 20.21 17.15
CA SER A 188 -11.05 19.00 16.57
C SER A 188 -12.53 19.16 16.25
N ALA A 189 -13.31 19.77 17.15
CA ALA A 189 -14.74 19.99 16.90
C ALA A 189 -14.94 20.90 15.69
N PHE A 190 -14.21 22.02 15.63
CA PHE A 190 -14.32 22.97 14.53
C PHE A 190 -14.00 22.34 13.17
N ILE A 191 -12.88 21.62 13.07
CA ILE A 191 -12.47 20.98 11.80
C ILE A 191 -13.41 19.85 11.40
N ALA A 192 -14.10 19.20 12.33
CA ALA A 192 -15.05 18.12 12.05
C ALA A 192 -16.41 18.63 11.54
N THR A 193 -16.80 19.86 11.88
CA THR A 193 -18.10 20.45 11.51
C THR A 193 -18.02 21.52 10.42
N ALA A 194 -16.84 22.10 10.19
CA ALA A 194 -16.56 22.98 9.05
C ALA A 194 -16.27 22.16 7.79
#